data_AF-A0A0F9KRM6-F1
#
_entry.id   AF-A0A0F9KRM6-F1
#
_cell.length_a   1.000
_cell.length_b   1.000
_cell.length_c   1.000
_cell.angle_alpha   90.00
_cell.angle_beta   90.00
_cell.angle_gamma   90.00
#
_symmetry.space_group_name_H-M   'P 1'
#
loop_
_entity.id
_entity.type
_entity.pdbx_description
1 polymer ?
#
loop_
_entity_poly.entity_id
_entity_poly.type
_entity_poly.pdbx_seq_one_letter_code
_entity_poly.pdbx_strand_id
1 'polypeptide(L)'
;MGDERFIRVKKDDPLRCQANTRSGQCNLKAVPNSKCCIVHGGAMEQKNKERKNLKNYRLAKFQVRAAELGNSNHLTSLTDEVAILRLLIEEMVNSCDDTSELLLRAGPLADLVMKSEKLVSSCHRLDSKLGNLLSKDQVMQFAQLVVEIISNEISDEKVLDIISAQILKALGDI
;
A
#
# COMPACT_ATOMS: atom_id res chain seq x y z
N MET A 1 2.47 -42.83 -25.73
CA MET A 1 1.76 -42.29 -24.55
C MET A 1 0.73 -41.31 -25.06
N GLY A 2 -0.56 -41.56 -24.84
CA GLY A 2 -1.64 -40.72 -25.34
C GLY A 2 -1.66 -39.37 -24.63
N ASP A 3 -2.00 -38.31 -25.36
CA ASP A 3 -2.08 -36.95 -24.84
C ASP A 3 -3.19 -36.86 -23.77
N GLU A 4 -2.79 -36.83 -22.49
CA GLU A 4 -3.68 -36.79 -21.32
C GLU A 4 -4.61 -35.55 -21.28
N ARG A 5 -4.45 -34.63 -22.23
CA ARG A 5 -5.28 -33.43 -22.40
C ARG A 5 -6.67 -33.72 -22.96
N PHE A 6 -6.89 -34.86 -23.61
CA PHE A 6 -8.16 -35.18 -24.28
C PHE A 6 -8.83 -36.45 -23.75
N ILE A 7 -9.10 -36.48 -22.44
CA ILE A 7 -9.77 -37.61 -21.80
C ILE A 7 -11.27 -37.57 -22.11
N ARG A 8 -11.78 -38.63 -22.75
CA ARG A 8 -13.23 -38.82 -22.96
C ARG A 8 -13.85 -39.52 -21.76
N VAL A 9 -15.06 -39.09 -21.40
CA VAL A 9 -15.82 -39.62 -20.26
C VAL A 9 -17.21 -40.09 -20.70
N LYS A 10 -17.83 -40.93 -19.88
CA LYS A 10 -19.19 -41.46 -20.12
C LYS A 10 -20.25 -40.37 -19.97
N LYS A 11 -21.47 -40.63 -20.45
CA LYS A 11 -22.53 -39.62 -20.49
C LYS A 11 -22.90 -39.07 -19.10
N ASP A 12 -22.87 -39.93 -18.09
CA ASP A 12 -23.29 -39.64 -16.73
C ASP A 12 -22.12 -39.24 -15.81
N ASP A 13 -20.94 -39.02 -16.38
CA ASP A 13 -19.76 -38.62 -15.62
C ASP A 13 -19.92 -37.16 -15.11
N PRO A 14 -19.86 -36.91 -13.80
CA PRO A 14 -20.06 -35.57 -13.24
C PRO A 14 -18.95 -34.58 -13.63
N LEU A 15 -17.78 -35.07 -14.07
CA LEU A 15 -16.65 -34.26 -14.51
C LEU A 15 -16.67 -34.00 -16.02
N ARG A 16 -17.80 -34.25 -16.68
CA ARG A 16 -17.98 -34.00 -18.11
C ARG A 16 -18.12 -32.51 -18.40
N CYS A 17 -17.51 -32.05 -19.49
CA CYS A 17 -17.63 -30.68 -19.96
C CYS A 17 -19.09 -30.27 -20.17
N GLN A 18 -19.47 -29.08 -19.69
CA GLN A 18 -20.83 -28.55 -19.76
C GLN A 18 -21.16 -27.83 -21.08
N ALA A 19 -20.23 -27.79 -22.05
CA ALA A 19 -20.47 -27.17 -23.34
C ALA A 19 -21.37 -28.05 -24.21
N ASN A 20 -22.35 -27.42 -24.86
CA ASN A 20 -23.23 -28.08 -25.82
C ASN A 20 -22.65 -27.98 -27.24
N THR A 21 -22.57 -29.12 -27.91
CA THR A 21 -22.20 -29.26 -29.32
C THR A 21 -23.43 -29.63 -30.15
N ARG A 22 -23.28 -29.70 -31.48
CA ARG A 22 -24.36 -30.15 -32.38
C ARG A 22 -24.88 -31.56 -32.07
N SER A 23 -24.06 -32.41 -31.46
CA SER A 23 -24.40 -33.79 -31.10
C SER A 23 -24.77 -33.95 -29.61
N GLY A 24 -25.07 -32.84 -28.92
CA GLY A 24 -25.33 -32.79 -27.48
C GLY A 24 -24.10 -32.39 -26.65
N GLN A 25 -24.14 -32.65 -25.35
CA GLN A 25 -23.07 -32.25 -24.43
C GLN A 25 -21.70 -32.84 -24.82
N CYS A 26 -20.63 -32.05 -24.70
CA CYS A 26 -19.27 -32.51 -25.00
C CYS A 26 -18.89 -33.74 -24.15
N ASN A 27 -18.25 -34.75 -24.73
CA ASN A 27 -17.83 -35.97 -24.04
C ASN A 27 -16.42 -35.91 -23.45
N LEU A 28 -15.77 -34.74 -23.47
CA LEU A 28 -14.45 -34.55 -22.86
C LEU A 28 -14.59 -34.23 -21.37
N LYS A 29 -13.60 -34.64 -20.59
CA LYS A 29 -13.46 -34.28 -19.18
C LYS A 29 -13.21 -32.77 -19.06
N ALA A 30 -13.92 -32.11 -18.15
CA ALA A 30 -13.66 -30.74 -17.77
C ALA A 30 -12.29 -30.63 -17.12
N VAL A 31 -11.60 -29.49 -17.32
CA VAL A 31 -10.34 -29.25 -16.61
C VAL A 31 -10.62 -29.00 -15.12
N PRO A 32 -9.69 -29.31 -14.21
CA PRO A 32 -9.88 -29.10 -12.78
C PRO A 32 -10.33 -27.66 -12.47
N ASN A 33 -11.37 -27.51 -11.66
CA ASN A 33 -11.97 -26.23 -11.27
C ASN A 33 -12.57 -25.38 -12.42
N SER A 34 -12.86 -26.00 -13.57
CA SER A 34 -13.61 -25.40 -14.68
C SER A 34 -14.85 -26.23 -14.98
N LYS A 35 -15.85 -25.60 -15.60
CA LYS A 35 -17.04 -26.29 -16.12
C LYS A 35 -16.80 -26.89 -17.51
N CYS A 36 -15.68 -26.55 -18.16
CA CYS A 36 -15.42 -26.89 -19.55
C CYS A 36 -14.08 -27.62 -19.74
N CYS A 37 -13.97 -28.37 -20.83
CA CYS A 37 -12.72 -28.99 -21.25
C CYS A 37 -11.80 -27.97 -21.94
N ILE A 38 -10.57 -28.39 -22.26
CA ILE A 38 -9.53 -27.56 -22.90
C ILE A 38 -10.04 -26.86 -24.18
N VAL A 39 -10.78 -27.56 -25.03
CA VAL A 39 -11.28 -27.02 -26.32
C VAL A 39 -12.53 -26.16 -26.22
N HIS A 40 -13.25 -26.22 -25.10
CA HIS A 40 -14.48 -25.44 -24.88
C HIS A 40 -14.25 -24.34 -23.83
N GLY A 41 -13.03 -23.82 -23.76
CA GLY A 41 -12.69 -22.64 -22.95
C GLY A 41 -12.15 -22.93 -21.55
N GLY A 42 -12.08 -24.20 -21.12
CA GLY A 42 -11.57 -24.54 -19.79
C GLY A 42 -10.12 -24.12 -19.56
N ALA A 43 -9.26 -24.25 -20.58
CA ALA A 43 -7.88 -23.80 -20.50
C ALA A 43 -7.75 -22.26 -20.36
N MET A 44 -8.64 -21.51 -21.03
CA MET A 44 -8.68 -20.06 -20.91
C MET A 44 -9.23 -19.62 -19.54
N GLU A 45 -10.24 -20.31 -19.02
CA GLU A 45 -10.79 -20.06 -17.69
C GLU A 45 -9.73 -20.28 -16.60
N GLN A 46 -8.97 -21.38 -16.68
CA GLN A 46 -7.87 -21.67 -15.76
C GLN A 46 -6.80 -20.56 -15.81
N LYS A 47 -6.35 -20.18 -17.01
CA LYS A 47 -5.37 -19.10 -17.20
C LYS A 47 -5.89 -17.76 -16.65
N ASN A 48 -7.17 -17.46 -16.85
CA ASN A 48 -7.80 -16.25 -16.32
C ASN A 48 -7.88 -16.25 -14.78
N LYS A 49 -8.17 -17.41 -14.18
CA LYS A 49 -8.23 -17.58 -12.73
C LYS A 49 -6.84 -17.44 -12.11
N GLU A 50 -5.82 -18.06 -12.69
CA GLU A 50 -4.42 -17.89 -12.29
C GLU A 50 -3.99 -16.42 -12.37
N ARG A 51 -4.31 -15.74 -13.47
CA ARG A 51 -4.05 -14.30 -13.63
C ARG A 51 -4.78 -13.46 -12.58
N LYS A 52 -6.03 -13.80 -12.24
CA LYS A 52 -6.80 -13.11 -11.20
C LYS A 52 -6.20 -13.33 -9.82
N ASN A 53 -5.79 -14.56 -9.50
CA ASN A 53 -5.12 -14.89 -8.23
C ASN A 53 -3.80 -14.14 -8.08
N LEU A 54 -2.99 -14.08 -9.15
CA LEU A 54 -1.74 -13.31 -9.15
C LEU A 54 -1.99 -11.80 -8.95
N LYS A 55 -3.02 -11.25 -9.61
CA LYS A 55 -3.44 -9.86 -9.41
C LYS A 55 -3.87 -9.59 -7.97
N ASN A 56 -4.69 -10.48 -7.40
CA ASN A 56 -5.16 -10.35 -6.01
C ASN A 56 -4.00 -10.45 -5.01
N TYR A 57 -3.05 -11.37 -5.23
CA TYR A 57 -1.85 -11.49 -4.42
C TYR A 57 -1.00 -10.20 -4.47
N ARG A 58 -0.76 -9.67 -5.67
CA ARG A 58 -0.05 -8.39 -5.84
C ARG A 58 -0.79 -7.24 -5.17
N LEU A 59 -2.10 -7.15 -5.35
CA LEU A 59 -2.93 -6.12 -4.71
C LEU A 59 -2.84 -6.20 -3.18
N ALA A 60 -2.98 -7.39 -2.59
CA ALA A 60 -2.85 -7.59 -1.16
C ALA A 60 -1.43 -7.23 -0.67
N LYS A 61 -0.37 -7.64 -1.39
CA LYS A 61 1.01 -7.28 -1.09
C LYS A 61 1.20 -5.75 -1.10
N PHE A 62 0.68 -5.07 -2.12
CA PHE A 62 0.78 -3.61 -2.23
C PHE A 62 -0.06 -2.88 -1.19
N GLN A 63 -1.22 -3.41 -0.79
CA GLN A 63 -2.04 -2.83 0.28
C GLN A 63 -1.33 -2.90 1.63
N VAL A 64 -0.75 -4.04 1.99
CA VAL A 64 0.04 -4.17 3.23
C VAL A 64 1.22 -3.21 3.20
N ARG A 65 1.95 -3.18 2.09
CA ARG A 65 3.13 -2.31 1.93
C ARG A 65 2.76 -0.82 1.90
N ALA A 66 1.62 -0.45 1.32
CA ALA A 66 1.13 0.92 1.33
C ALA A 66 0.72 1.35 2.75
N ALA A 67 0.05 0.47 3.50
CA ALA A 67 -0.30 0.72 4.90
C ALA A 67 0.94 0.93 5.78
N GLU A 68 2.01 0.12 5.59
CA GLU A 68 3.31 0.34 6.26
C GLU A 68 3.89 1.73 5.98
N LEU A 69 3.73 2.23 4.75
CA LEU A 69 4.24 3.52 4.30
C LEU A 69 3.34 4.71 4.67
N GLY A 70 2.06 4.47 4.98
CA GLY A 70 1.00 5.47 5.11
C GLY A 70 0.61 5.86 6.54
N ASN A 71 1.37 5.49 7.58
CA ASN A 71 1.02 5.73 8.99
C ASN A 71 0.90 7.23 9.38
N SER A 72 -0.24 7.88 9.09
CA SER A 72 -0.77 9.04 9.82
C SER A 72 -2.30 9.13 9.69
N ASN A 73 -2.99 9.38 10.81
CA ASN A 73 -4.41 9.03 10.98
C ASN A 73 -5.47 9.98 10.40
N HIS A 74 -5.14 11.06 9.66
CA HIS A 74 -6.17 12.03 9.22
C HIS A 74 -6.06 12.62 7.80
N LEU A 75 -5.16 12.14 6.93
CA LEU A 75 -5.05 12.58 5.51
C LEU A 75 -4.87 11.41 4.53
N THR A 76 -5.61 10.32 4.75
CA THR A 76 -5.42 9.02 4.09
C THR A 76 -5.19 9.14 2.58
N SER A 77 -5.91 9.99 1.84
CA SER A 77 -5.69 10.07 0.38
C SER A 77 -4.30 10.55 -0.04
N LEU A 78 -3.73 11.58 0.60
CA LEU A 78 -2.44 12.13 0.18
C LEU A 78 -1.26 11.31 0.72
N THR A 79 -1.37 10.79 1.94
CA THR A 79 -0.36 9.84 2.46
C THR A 79 -0.39 8.52 1.70
N ASP A 80 -1.55 8.01 1.32
CA ASP A 80 -1.70 6.84 0.45
C ASP A 80 -1.09 7.10 -0.94
N GLU A 81 -1.28 8.29 -1.51
CA GLU A 81 -0.64 8.68 -2.77
C GLU A 81 0.89 8.75 -2.66
N VAL A 82 1.45 9.26 -1.54
CA VAL A 82 2.90 9.22 -1.26
C VAL A 82 3.38 7.77 -1.17
N ALA A 83 2.63 6.90 -0.49
CA ALA A 83 2.95 5.48 -0.37
C ALA A 83 2.96 4.80 -1.74
N ILE A 84 1.99 5.08 -2.61
CA ILE A 84 1.94 4.58 -3.98
C ILE A 84 3.15 5.05 -4.80
N LEU A 85 3.53 6.33 -4.70
CA LEU A 85 4.72 6.84 -5.39
C LEU A 85 6.00 6.14 -4.92
N ARG A 86 6.14 5.89 -3.62
CA ARG A 86 7.28 5.15 -3.06
C ARG A 86 7.31 3.69 -3.54
N LEU A 87 6.14 3.04 -3.63
CA LEU A 87 6.01 1.69 -4.21
C LEU A 87 6.44 1.65 -5.68
N LEU A 88 6.07 2.65 -6.47
CA LEU A 88 6.47 2.74 -7.88
C LEU A 88 7.97 2.96 -8.03
N ILE A 89 8.58 3.77 -7.17
CA ILE A 89 10.04 3.96 -7.13
C ILE A 89 10.71 2.62 -6.77
N GLU A 90 10.23 1.94 -5.72
CA GLU A 90 10.76 0.65 -5.27
C GLU A 90 10.70 -0.40 -6.39
N GLU A 91 9.54 -0.57 -7.04
CA GLU A 91 9.38 -1.52 -8.15
C GLU A 91 10.26 -1.15 -9.35
N MET A 92 10.37 0.15 -9.68
CA MET A 92 11.20 0.60 -10.79
C MET A 92 12.68 0.31 -10.54
N VAL A 93 13.18 0.53 -9.32
CA VAL A 93 14.55 0.19 -8.92
C VAL A 93 14.78 -1.32 -8.90
N ASN A 94 13.86 -2.09 -8.31
CA ASN A 94 13.97 -3.55 -8.20
C ASN A 94 13.89 -4.27 -9.57
N SER A 95 13.35 -3.61 -10.58
CA SER A 95 13.25 -4.14 -11.95
C SER A 95 14.46 -3.81 -12.84
N CYS A 96 15.51 -3.20 -12.28
CA CYS A 96 16.78 -3.01 -12.94
C CYS A 96 17.74 -4.12 -12.49
N ASP A 97 18.28 -4.88 -13.44
CA ASP A 97 19.22 -5.97 -13.15
C ASP A 97 20.66 -5.46 -12.96
N ASP A 98 20.99 -4.30 -13.55
CA ASP A 98 22.32 -3.70 -13.48
C ASP A 98 22.32 -2.16 -13.49
N THR A 99 23.52 -1.58 -13.35
CA THR A 99 23.75 -0.13 -13.31
C THR A 99 23.39 0.56 -14.63
N SER A 100 23.56 -0.10 -15.76
CA SER A 100 23.24 0.49 -17.08
C SER A 100 21.73 0.68 -17.23
N GLU A 101 20.94 -0.31 -16.80
CA GLU A 101 19.48 -0.20 -16.78
C GLU A 101 19.00 0.88 -15.80
N LEU A 102 19.63 0.99 -14.65
CA LEU A 102 19.34 2.06 -13.69
C LEU A 102 19.59 3.45 -14.29
N LEU A 103 20.72 3.63 -14.99
CA LEU A 103 21.05 4.89 -15.67
C LEU A 103 20.04 5.24 -16.77
N LEU A 104 19.59 4.24 -17.55
CA LEU A 104 18.56 4.44 -18.57
C LEU A 104 17.21 4.88 -17.96
N ARG A 105 16.92 4.46 -16.73
CA ARG A 105 15.69 4.82 -16.00
C ARG A 105 15.85 5.99 -15.03
N ALA A 106 17.02 6.63 -15.00
CA ALA A 106 17.31 7.73 -14.07
C ALA A 106 16.34 8.92 -14.23
N GLY A 107 15.95 9.25 -15.47
CA GLY A 107 14.99 10.33 -15.74
C GLY A 107 13.61 10.09 -15.11
N PRO A 108 12.93 8.98 -15.44
CA PRO A 108 11.67 8.60 -14.79
C PRO A 108 11.77 8.46 -13.27
N LEU A 109 12.86 7.91 -12.74
CA LEU A 109 13.09 7.81 -11.29
C LEU A 109 13.18 9.20 -10.64
N ALA A 110 13.93 10.12 -11.23
CA ALA A 110 14.03 11.49 -10.73
C ALA A 110 12.66 12.19 -10.72
N ASP A 111 11.84 11.99 -11.75
CA ASP A 111 10.49 12.55 -11.82
C ASP A 111 9.57 11.99 -10.71
N LEU A 112 9.60 10.67 -10.46
CA LEU A 112 8.84 10.05 -9.37
C LEU A 112 9.29 10.57 -7.99
N VAL A 113 10.59 10.73 -7.78
CA VAL A 113 11.15 11.29 -6.54
C VAL A 113 10.70 12.73 -6.33
N MET A 114 10.78 13.58 -7.36
CA MET A 114 10.31 14.98 -7.28
C MET A 114 8.80 15.07 -7.02
N LYS A 115 7.99 14.19 -7.63
CA LYS A 115 6.54 14.13 -7.37
C LYS A 115 6.25 13.72 -5.93
N SER A 116 6.98 12.74 -5.40
CA SER A 116 6.88 12.30 -4.01
C SER A 116 7.20 13.44 -3.03
N GLU A 117 8.28 14.19 -3.26
CA GLU A 117 8.67 15.35 -2.47
C GLU A 117 7.57 16.45 -2.45
N LYS A 118 7.03 16.80 -3.62
CA LYS A 118 5.95 17.80 -3.75
C LYS A 118 4.71 17.39 -2.99
N LEU A 119 4.38 16.10 -3.00
CA LEU A 119 3.21 15.56 -2.32
C LEU A 119 3.41 15.57 -0.81
N VAL A 120 4.57 15.11 -0.32
CA VAL A 120 4.96 15.21 1.11
C VAL A 120 4.91 16.65 1.61
N SER A 121 5.46 17.59 0.85
CA SER A 121 5.42 19.02 1.20
C SER A 121 3.99 19.56 1.26
N SER A 122 3.10 19.04 0.40
CA SER A 122 1.69 19.40 0.40
C SER A 122 0.95 18.82 1.61
N CYS A 123 1.25 17.58 2.03
CA CYS A 123 0.74 16.99 3.27
C CYS A 123 1.14 17.85 4.48
N HIS A 124 2.44 18.14 4.62
CA HIS A 124 2.95 18.94 5.73
C HIS A 124 2.28 20.34 5.81
N ARG A 125 2.09 20.99 4.66
CA ARG A 125 1.38 22.27 4.59
C ARG A 125 -0.10 22.13 5.00
N LEU A 126 -0.76 21.03 4.65
CA LEU A 126 -2.14 20.77 5.05
C LEU A 126 -2.25 20.46 6.55
N ASP A 127 -1.37 19.62 7.08
CA ASP A 127 -1.31 19.32 8.52
C ASP A 127 -1.07 20.58 9.35
N SER A 128 -0.18 21.47 8.88
CA SER A 128 0.03 22.78 9.50
C SER A 128 -1.22 23.67 9.44
N LYS A 129 -1.95 23.69 8.31
CA LYS A 129 -3.19 24.49 8.17
C LYS A 129 -4.37 23.95 8.96
N LEU A 130 -4.46 22.63 9.11
CA LEU A 130 -5.52 21.95 9.87
C LEU A 130 -5.26 21.99 11.38
N GLY A 131 -4.11 22.52 11.82
CA GLY A 131 -3.73 22.57 13.24
C GLY A 131 -3.33 21.21 13.81
N ASN A 132 -3.05 20.22 12.94
CA ASN A 132 -2.56 18.91 13.34
C ASN A 132 -1.09 18.94 13.80
N LEU A 133 -0.38 20.03 13.51
CA LEU A 133 0.99 20.30 13.95
C LEU A 133 0.99 21.58 14.78
N LEU A 134 1.64 21.55 15.94
CA LEU A 134 1.89 22.74 16.74
C LEU A 134 3.08 23.49 16.15
N SER A 135 2.89 24.76 15.81
CA SER A 135 4.00 25.67 15.50
C SER A 135 4.87 25.88 16.74
N LYS A 136 6.11 26.34 16.56
CA LYS A 136 6.99 26.68 17.67
C LYS A 136 6.32 27.63 18.68
N ASP A 137 5.60 28.63 18.17
CA ASP A 137 4.88 29.58 19.02
C ASP A 137 3.74 28.90 19.79
N GLN A 138 2.99 27.97 19.16
CA GLN A 138 1.93 27.22 19.83
C GLN A 138 2.49 26.26 20.90
N VAL A 139 3.64 25.63 20.65
CA VAL A 139 4.35 24.81 21.65
C VAL A 139 4.80 25.66 22.83
N MET A 140 5.34 26.86 22.57
CA MET A 140 5.78 27.78 23.63
C MET A 140 4.60 28.31 24.46
N GLN A 141 3.48 28.66 23.83
CA GLN A 141 2.26 29.06 24.54
C GLN A 141 1.71 27.92 25.40
N PHE A 142 1.71 26.69 24.88
CA PHE A 142 1.33 25.51 25.66
C PHE A 142 2.25 25.31 26.87
N ALA A 143 3.57 25.46 26.70
CA ALA A 143 4.54 25.37 27.78
C ALA A 143 4.28 26.37 28.91
N GLN A 144 3.99 27.62 28.55
CA GLN A 144 3.65 28.68 29.50
C GLN A 144 2.37 28.33 30.28
N LEU A 145 1.36 27.81 29.59
CA LEU A 145 0.10 27.39 30.19
C LEU A 145 0.29 26.24 31.19
N VAL A 146 1.20 25.29 30.89
CA VAL A 146 1.60 24.24 31.83
C VAL A 146 2.31 24.81 33.07
N VAL A 147 3.26 25.74 32.88
CA VAL A 147 3.96 26.41 33.98
C VAL A 147 2.97 27.16 34.88
N GLU A 148 2.01 27.87 34.28
CA GLU A 148 0.97 28.59 35.00
C GLU A 148 0.12 27.65 35.86
N ILE A 149 -0.35 26.53 35.31
CA ILE A 149 -1.11 25.52 36.06
C ILE A 149 -0.29 25.00 37.26
N ILE A 150 1.01 24.71 37.06
CA ILE A 150 1.89 24.23 38.13
C ILE A 150 2.10 25.31 39.20
N SER A 151 2.24 26.58 38.80
CA SER A 151 2.41 27.72 39.73
C SER A 151 1.22 27.94 40.67
N ASN A 152 0.02 27.51 40.26
CA ASN A 152 -1.15 27.56 41.12
C ASN A 152 -1.11 26.54 42.27
N GLU A 153 -0.32 25.47 42.12
CA GLU A 153 -0.24 24.36 43.08
C GLU A 153 1.05 24.38 43.93
N ILE A 154 2.09 25.11 43.49
CA ILE A 154 3.39 25.16 44.15
C ILE A 154 3.70 26.59 44.58
N SER A 155 3.97 26.80 45.87
CA SER A 155 4.32 28.12 46.41
C SER A 155 5.82 28.41 46.47
N ASP A 156 6.67 27.39 46.30
CA ASP A 156 8.13 27.54 46.31
C ASP A 156 8.63 28.05 44.94
N GLU A 157 9.00 29.32 44.93
CA GLU A 157 9.48 30.05 43.74
C GLU A 157 10.72 29.40 43.12
N LYS A 158 11.63 28.82 43.93
CA LYS A 158 12.84 28.16 43.40
C LYS A 158 12.50 26.86 42.68
N VAL A 159 11.51 26.13 43.20
CA VAL A 159 11.05 24.89 42.57
C VAL A 159 10.34 25.21 41.24
N LEU A 160 9.56 26.29 41.20
CA LEU A 160 8.92 26.76 39.97
C LEU A 160 9.91 27.18 38.89
N ASP A 161 10.98 27.90 39.25
CA ASP A 161 12.03 28.27 38.31
C ASP A 161 12.72 27.04 37.70
N ILE A 162 13.01 26.04 38.53
CA ILE A 162 13.64 24.78 38.09
C ILE A 162 12.71 24.03 37.13
N ILE A 163 11.43 23.87 37.48
CA ILE A 163 10.44 23.18 36.64
C ILE A 163 10.27 23.92 35.30
N SER A 164 10.13 25.24 35.34
CA SER A 164 9.97 26.08 34.14
C SER A 164 11.17 25.95 33.21
N ALA A 165 12.39 26.02 33.76
CA ALA A 165 13.61 25.83 32.99
C ALA A 165 13.71 24.42 32.39
N GLN A 166 13.29 23.38 33.11
CA GLN A 166 13.27 22.00 32.60
C GLN A 166 12.26 21.81 31.47
N ILE A 167 11.05 22.35 31.59
CA ILE A 167 10.02 22.31 30.55
C ILE A 167 10.53 23.01 29.29
N LEU A 168 11.03 24.24 29.44
CA LEU A 168 11.54 25.02 28.30
C LEU A 168 12.75 24.34 27.64
N LYS A 169 13.64 23.74 28.43
CA LYS A 169 14.77 22.97 27.89
C LYS A 169 14.30 21.76 27.10
N ALA A 170 13.34 20.99 27.63
CA ALA A 170 12.78 19.83 26.95
C ALA A 170 12.13 20.18 25.61
N LEU A 171 11.64 21.42 25.45
CA LEU A 171 11.03 21.93 24.22
C LEU A 171 12.02 22.62 23.27
N GLY A 172 13.11 23.19 23.80
CA GLY A 172 14.15 23.90 23.04
C GLY A 172 15.17 22.99 22.37
N ASP A 173 15.29 21.74 22.84
CA ASP A 173 16.09 20.68 22.22
C ASP A 173 15.33 19.89 21.13
N ILE A 174 14.14 20.37 20.71
CA ILE A 174 13.29 19.79 19.64
C ILE A 174 13.52 20.50 18.29
#